data_AF-A0A7S2XBX7-F1
#
_entry.id   AF-A0A7S2XBX7-F1
#
_cell.length_a   1.000
_cell.length_b   1.000
_cell.length_c   1.000
_cell.angle_alpha   90.00
_cell.angle_beta   90.00
_cell.angle_gamma   90.00
#
_symmetry.space_group_name_H-M   'P 1'
#
loop_
_entity.id
_entity.type
_entity.pdbx_description
1 polymer ?
#
loop_
_entity_poly.entity_id
_entity_poly.type
_entity_poly.pdbx_seq_one_letter_code
_entity_poly.pdbx_strand_id
1 'polypeptide(L)'
;LAENYCFYNPYYDSLEGCWNWARTTLELHKNDPREKVFTLEELEQGRTHDQLWNAAQKEMVYHGKMHGFMRMYWAKKILEWTPSPLDALKSAIYLNDKYSIDGRDPNG
;
A
#
# COMPACT_ATOMS: atom_id res chain seq x y z
N LEU A 1 -5.44 13.40 13.07
CA LEU A 1 -5.86 13.53 11.65
C LEU A 1 -6.40 12.20 11.14
N ALA A 2 -5.61 11.12 11.24
CA ALA A 2 -6.04 9.77 10.92
C ALA A 2 -7.32 9.30 11.64
N GLU A 3 -7.38 9.46 12.97
CA GLU A 3 -8.58 9.13 13.75
C GLU A 3 -9.84 9.83 13.24
N ASN A 4 -9.73 11.11 12.86
CA ASN A 4 -10.83 11.88 12.29
C ASN A 4 -11.28 11.29 10.94
N TYR A 5 -10.33 10.91 10.09
CA TYR A 5 -10.63 10.26 8.82
C TYR A 5 -11.37 8.94 9.05
N CYS A 6 -10.84 8.02 9.86
CA CYS A 6 -11.48 6.72 10.14
C CYS A 6 -12.83 6.86 10.86
N PHE A 7 -13.00 7.87 11.72
CA PHE A 7 -14.26 8.08 12.44
C PHE A 7 -15.38 8.60 11.53
N TYR A 8 -15.09 9.55 10.64
CA TYR A 8 -16.10 10.17 9.78
C TYR A 8 -16.25 9.48 8.42
N ASN A 9 -15.38 8.53 8.08
CA ASN A 9 -15.43 7.80 6.83
C ASN A 9 -15.58 6.29 7.08
N PRO A 10 -16.78 5.70 6.88
CA PRO A 10 -16.98 4.26 7.06
C PRO A 10 -16.27 3.41 6.00
N TYR A 11 -15.74 4.02 4.95
CA TYR A 11 -15.02 3.38 3.83
C TYR A 11 -13.52 3.67 3.90
N TYR A 12 -12.96 3.85 5.10
CA TYR A 12 -11.58 4.32 5.29
C TYR A 12 -10.52 3.38 4.67
N ASP A 13 -10.82 2.10 4.56
CA ASP A 13 -9.97 1.03 4.04
C ASP A 13 -10.32 0.63 2.59
N SER A 14 -11.12 1.44 1.90
CA SER A 14 -11.57 1.18 0.53
C SER A 14 -11.35 2.38 -0.39
N LEU A 15 -11.39 2.15 -1.71
CA LEU A 15 -11.22 3.23 -2.69
C LEU A 15 -12.36 4.25 -2.61
N GLU A 16 -13.56 3.84 -2.19
CA GLU A 16 -14.73 4.68 -1.98
C GLU A 16 -14.48 5.78 -0.95
N GLY A 17 -13.61 5.54 0.03
CA GLY A 17 -13.20 6.52 1.03
C GLY A 17 -12.28 7.62 0.48
N CYS A 18 -11.70 7.44 -0.71
CA CYS A 18 -10.84 8.44 -1.31
C CYS A 18 -11.64 9.63 -1.86
N TRP A 19 -11.03 10.82 -1.83
CA TRP A 19 -11.59 12.01 -2.47
C TRP A 19 -11.90 11.78 -3.96
N ASN A 20 -12.96 12.43 -4.45
CA ASN A 20 -13.46 12.24 -5.83
C ASN A 20 -12.38 12.39 -6.90
N TRP A 21 -11.52 13.41 -6.78
CA TRP A 21 -10.47 13.64 -7.77
C TRP A 21 -9.48 12.45 -7.86
N ALA A 22 -9.18 11.81 -6.73
CA ALA A 22 -8.29 10.66 -6.67
C ALA A 22 -8.95 9.42 -7.29
N ARG A 23 -10.24 9.20 -6.98
CA ARG A 23 -11.02 8.11 -7.60
C ARG A 23 -11.11 8.28 -9.12
N THR A 24 -11.40 9.49 -9.59
CA THR A 24 -11.51 9.79 -11.02
C THR A 24 -10.20 9.56 -11.77
N THR A 25 -9.06 9.98 -11.22
CA THR A 25 -7.77 9.75 -11.90
C THR A 25 -7.37 8.28 -11.89
N LEU A 26 -7.61 7.56 -10.80
CA LEU A 26 -7.33 6.12 -10.74
C LEU A 26 -8.19 5.33 -11.74
N GLU A 27 -9.46 5.71 -11.90
CA GLU A 27 -10.37 5.10 -12.87
C GLU A 27 -9.95 5.39 -14.31
N LEU A 28 -9.50 6.63 -14.60
CA LEU A 28 -9.00 7.02 -15.91
C LEU A 28 -7.80 6.17 -16.35
N HIS A 29 -6.90 5.85 -15.41
CA HIS A 29 -5.66 5.12 -15.65
C HIS A 29 -5.76 3.61 -15.38
N LYS A 30 -6.96 3.07 -15.15
CA LYS A 30 -7.13 1.66 -14.74
C LYS A 30 -6.66 0.65 -15.79
N ASN A 31 -6.71 1.04 -17.07
CA ASN A 31 -6.35 0.19 -18.22
C ASN A 31 -4.93 0.47 -18.74
N ASP A 32 -4.19 1.37 -18.08
CA ASP A 32 -2.81 1.64 -18.47
C ASP A 32 -1.97 0.38 -18.25
N PRO A 33 -1.13 -0.01 -19.22
CA PRO A 33 -0.28 -1.18 -19.08
C PRO A 33 0.71 -0.96 -17.93
N ARG A 34 0.77 -1.93 -17.01
CA ARG A 34 1.77 -1.96 -15.94
C ARG A 34 3.07 -2.55 -16.49
N GLU A 35 4.18 -1.86 -16.30
CA GLU A 35 5.50 -2.35 -16.75
C GLU A 35 5.85 -3.68 -16.06
N LYS A 36 5.53 -3.78 -14.77
CA LYS A 36 5.77 -4.96 -13.93
C LYS A 36 4.57 -5.17 -13.02
N VAL A 37 4.25 -6.44 -12.78
CA VAL A 37 3.21 -6.84 -11.84
C VAL A 37 3.80 -7.93 -10.96
N PHE A 38 3.69 -7.75 -9.64
CA PHE A 38 4.12 -8.74 -8.66
C PHE A 38 2.91 -9.32 -7.92
N THR A 39 3.01 -10.60 -7.60
CA THR A 39 2.07 -11.27 -6.70
C THR A 39 2.24 -10.78 -5.27
N LEU A 40 1.21 -10.97 -4.44
CA LEU A 40 1.29 -10.66 -3.01
C LEU A 40 2.46 -11.39 -2.34
N GLU A 41 2.71 -12.65 -2.71
CA GLU A 41 3.83 -13.45 -2.16
C GLU A 41 5.20 -12.86 -2.54
N GLU A 42 5.38 -12.42 -3.79
CA GLU A 42 6.62 -11.76 -4.23
C GLU A 42 6.85 -10.43 -3.51
N LEU A 43 5.79 -9.62 -3.36
CA LEU A 43 5.84 -8.38 -2.59
C LEU A 43 6.18 -8.69 -1.13
N GLU A 44 5.49 -9.64 -0.50
CA GLU A 44 5.68 -10.02 0.89
C GLU A 44 7.13 -10.45 1.21
N GLN A 45 7.71 -11.25 0.32
CA GLN A 45 9.08 -11.76 0.48
C GLN A 45 10.16 -10.75 0.05
N GLY A 46 9.79 -9.57 -0.45
CA GLY A 46 10.73 -8.58 -0.96
C GLY A 46 11.50 -9.10 -2.18
N ARG A 47 10.77 -9.70 -3.14
CA ARG A 47 11.30 -10.26 -4.40
C ARG A 47 10.91 -9.41 -5.62
N THR A 48 11.08 -8.10 -5.51
CA THR A 48 10.93 -7.19 -6.66
C THR A 48 12.27 -6.95 -7.34
N HIS A 49 12.24 -6.26 -8.48
CA HIS A 49 13.44 -5.77 -9.14
C HIS A 49 14.10 -4.59 -8.42
N ASP A 50 13.38 -3.91 -7.52
CA ASP A 50 13.86 -2.72 -6.84
C ASP A 50 14.46 -3.09 -5.47
N GLN A 51 15.78 -2.97 -5.36
CA GLN A 51 16.51 -3.32 -4.14
C GLN A 51 16.13 -2.42 -2.96
N LEU A 52 15.79 -1.16 -3.20
CA LEU A 52 15.39 -0.23 -2.15
C LEU A 52 14.03 -0.63 -1.58
N TRP A 53 13.08 -0.98 -2.46
CA TRP A 53 11.78 -1.49 -2.04
C TRP A 53 11.89 -2.80 -1.27
N ASN A 54 12.72 -3.73 -1.76
CA ASN A 54 12.98 -5.01 -1.08
C ASN A 54 13.59 -4.80 0.31
N ALA A 55 14.51 -3.84 0.47
CA ALA A 55 15.11 -3.51 1.75
C ALA A 55 14.07 -2.95 2.74
N ALA A 56 13.19 -2.04 2.28
CA ALA A 56 12.12 -1.48 3.09
C ALA A 56 11.12 -2.57 3.55
N GLN A 57 10.68 -3.44 2.63
CA GLN A 57 9.82 -4.57 2.96
C GLN A 57 10.46 -5.50 4.01
N LYS A 58 11.74 -5.84 3.84
CA LYS A 58 12.47 -6.70 4.77
C LYS A 58 12.69 -6.04 6.13
N GLU A 59 12.90 -4.72 6.18
CA GLU A 59 12.96 -3.97 7.43
C GLU A 59 11.66 -4.17 8.23
N MET A 60 10.51 -4.02 7.58
CA MET A 60 9.20 -4.26 8.20
C MET A 60 9.03 -5.71 8.65
N VAL A 61 9.36 -6.69 7.80
CA VAL A 61 9.19 -8.11 8.11
C VAL A 61 10.07 -8.58 9.27
N TYR A 62 11.32 -8.13 9.35
CA TYR A 62 12.27 -8.60 10.36
C TYR A 62 12.24 -7.78 11.66
N HIS A 63 11.99 -6.48 11.59
CA HIS A 63 12.02 -5.60 12.76
C HIS A 63 10.62 -5.17 13.23
N GLY A 64 9.58 -5.47 12.47
CA GLY A 64 8.21 -5.04 12.75
C GLY A 64 7.98 -3.53 12.57
N LYS A 65 8.95 -2.80 12.00
CA LYS A 65 8.86 -1.34 11.83
C LYS A 65 9.68 -0.87 10.64
N MET A 66 8.99 -0.38 9.62
CA MET A 66 9.62 0.30 8.48
C MET A 66 9.86 1.78 8.81
N HIS A 67 10.99 2.33 8.38
CA HIS A 67 11.24 3.76 8.49
C HIS A 67 10.10 4.58 7.84
N GLY A 68 9.58 5.59 8.53
CA GLY A 68 8.36 6.30 8.12
C GLY A 68 8.41 6.93 6.72
N PHE A 69 9.58 7.45 6.32
CA PHE A 69 9.77 7.96 4.97
C PHE A 69 9.64 6.85 3.90
N MET A 70 10.12 5.64 4.22
CA MET A 70 10.06 4.51 3.30
C MET A 70 8.64 3.97 3.14
N ARG A 71 7.76 4.10 4.14
CA ARG A 71 6.36 3.66 4.04
C ARG A 71 5.61 4.33 2.87
N MET A 72 5.82 5.62 2.67
CA MET A 72 5.21 6.36 1.54
C MET A 72 5.70 5.84 0.18
N TYR A 73 7.01 5.66 0.04
CA TYR A 73 7.61 5.12 -1.19
C TYR A 73 7.14 3.68 -1.44
N TRP A 74 7.15 2.85 -0.39
CA TRP A 74 6.75 1.46 -0.42
C TRP A 74 5.29 1.30 -0.88
N ALA A 75 4.35 2.05 -0.30
CA ALA A 75 2.93 1.99 -0.65
C ALA A 75 2.67 2.48 -2.09
N LYS A 76 3.37 3.53 -2.53
CA LYS A 76 3.26 4.04 -3.91
C LYS A 76 3.74 3.02 -4.94
N LYS A 77 4.80 2.27 -4.63
CA LYS A 77 5.30 1.21 -5.51
C LYS A 77 4.38 0.00 -5.59
N ILE A 78 3.66 -0.33 -4.51
CA ILE A 78 2.60 -1.36 -4.56
C ILE A 78 1.51 -0.95 -5.57
N LEU A 79 1.09 0.31 -5.59
CA LEU A 79 0.14 0.82 -6.59
C LEU A 79 0.68 0.74 -8.03
N GLU A 80 1.97 0.93 -8.21
CA GLU A 80 2.61 0.85 -9.52
C GLU A 80 2.72 -0.58 -10.03
N TRP A 81 2.89 -1.57 -9.14
CA TRP A 81 3.23 -2.95 -9.49
C TRP A 81 2.16 -3.98 -9.16
N THR A 82 0.91 -3.55 -9.02
CA THR A 82 -0.24 -4.45 -8.87
C THR A 82 -1.24 -4.25 -10.01
N PRO A 83 -2.13 -5.23 -10.28
CA PRO A 83 -3.05 -5.16 -11.42
C PRO A 83 -4.03 -4.00 -11.35
N SER A 84 -4.45 -3.60 -10.14
CA SER A 84 -5.43 -2.53 -9.95
C SER A 84 -5.17 -1.75 -8.65
N PRO A 85 -5.70 -0.50 -8.53
CA PRO A 85 -5.62 0.26 -7.29
C PRO A 85 -6.29 -0.44 -6.10
N LEU A 86 -7.29 -1.28 -6.35
CA LEU A 86 -7.95 -2.07 -5.32
C LEU A 86 -7.03 -3.19 -4.79
N ASP A 87 -6.35 -3.89 -5.69
CA ASP A 87 -5.37 -4.91 -5.33
C ASP A 87 -4.17 -4.29 -4.59
N ALA A 88 -3.77 -3.09 -5.02
CA ALA A 88 -2.74 -2.31 -4.36
C ALA A 88 -3.09 -2.01 -2.91
N LEU A 89 -4.28 -1.43 -2.69
CA LEU A 89 -4.75 -1.05 -1.37
C LEU A 89 -4.85 -2.27 -0.45
N LYS A 90 -5.47 -3.35 -0.92
CA LYS A 90 -5.57 -4.62 -0.17
C LYS A 90 -4.20 -5.18 0.20
N SER A 91 -3.25 -5.18 -0.74
CA SER A 91 -1.90 -5.68 -0.49
C SER A 91 -1.16 -4.81 0.51
N ALA A 92 -1.26 -3.49 0.41
CA ALA A 92 -0.61 -2.56 1.32
C ALA A 92 -1.16 -2.69 2.75
N ILE A 93 -2.50 -2.72 2.91
CA ILE A 93 -3.15 -2.90 4.21
C ILE A 93 -2.74 -4.26 4.80
N TYR A 94 -2.84 -5.35 4.04
CA TYR A 94 -2.47 -6.69 4.52
C TYR A 94 -1.03 -6.75 5.03
N LEU A 95 -0.07 -6.25 4.24
CA LEU A 95 1.34 -6.29 4.61
C LEU A 95 1.65 -5.39 5.80
N ASN A 96 1.05 -4.19 5.87
CA ASN A 96 1.19 -3.32 7.02
C ASN A 96 0.64 -3.98 8.28
N ASP A 97 -0.60 -4.48 8.23
CA ASP A 97 -1.28 -5.02 9.41
C ASP A 97 -0.71 -6.35 9.90
N LYS A 98 -0.09 -7.12 9.00
CA LYS A 98 0.59 -8.38 9.34
C LYS A 98 1.92 -8.18 10.05
N TYR A 99 2.72 -7.20 9.61
CA TYR A 99 4.12 -7.09 10.04
C TYR A 99 4.41 -5.86 10.91
N SER A 100 3.72 -4.74 10.69
CA SER A 100 3.96 -3.53 11.48
C SER A 100 3.44 -3.70 12.90
N ILE A 101 4.31 -3.49 13.90
CA ILE A 101 3.92 -3.47 15.31
C ILE A 101 2.96 -2.31 15.63
N ASP A 102 3.04 -1.24 14.83
CA ASP A 102 2.16 -0.07 14.83
C ASP A 102 1.09 -0.11 13.72
N GLY A 103 0.84 -1.30 13.13
CA GLY A 103 -0.24 -1.52 12.16
C GLY A 103 -1.59 -1.79 12.83
N ARG A 104 -2.64 -2.02 12.01
CA ARG A 104 -4.05 -2.13 12.47
C ARG A 104 -4.48 -0.90 13.28
N ASP A 105 -4.00 0.25 12.85
CA ASP A 105 -4.16 1.55 13.49
C ASP A 105 -4.69 2.57 12.47
N PRO A 106 -5.49 3.57 12.86
CA PRO A 106 -5.96 4.60 11.94
C PRO A 106 -4.85 5.31 11.15
N ASN A 107 -3.62 5.40 11.67
CA ASN A 107 -2.50 6.04 10.96
C ASN A 107 -1.89 5.16 9.84
N GLY A 108 -2.34 3.92 9.72
CA GLY A 108 -1.87 2.93 8.72
C GLY A 108 -2.27 3.24 7.28
#